data_AF-A0A0P9ZDC9-F1
#
_entry.id   AF-A0A0P9ZDC9-F1
#
_cell.length_a   1.000
_cell.length_b   1.000
_cell.length_c   1.000
_cell.angle_alpha   90.00
_cell.angle_beta   90.00
_cell.angle_gamma   90.00
#
_symmetry.space_group_name_H-M   'P 1'
#
loop_
_entity.id
_entity.type
_entity.pdbx_description
1 polymer ?
#
loop_
_entity_poly.entity_id
_entity_poly.type
_entity_poly.pdbx_seq_one_letter_code
_entity_poly.pdbx_strand_id
1 'polypeptide(L)'
;MILQEDKPRMPYVPDDLLSRHFQSNGLDLTSKIEEHINEVAPGTRNLPLYRDMMLTVLRMAQDDRNRWDVKITLQTLRELDKAFRVLERFKGRRKVTVFGSARTPQEHPLYAQARELAKSLPART
;
A
#
# COMPACT_ATOMS: atom_id res chain seq x y z
N MET A 1 8.75 15.66 -22.30
CA MET A 1 7.31 15.33 -22.24
C MET A 1 7.22 13.82 -22.39
N ILE A 2 7.25 13.06 -21.29
CA ILE A 2 7.01 11.61 -21.34
C ILE A 2 5.56 11.46 -20.90
N LEU A 3 4.70 11.16 -21.88
CA LEU A 3 3.34 10.73 -21.63
C LEU A 3 3.47 9.45 -20.77
N GLN A 4 2.96 9.49 -19.54
CA GLN A 4 2.69 8.25 -18.83
C GLN A 4 1.61 7.54 -19.65
N GLU A 5 2.04 6.60 -20.49
CA GLU A 5 1.14 5.62 -21.06
C GLU A 5 0.37 4.97 -19.91
N ASP A 6 -0.96 4.97 -20.05
CA ASP A 6 -1.89 4.27 -19.19
C ASP A 6 -1.64 2.76 -19.38
N LYS A 7 -0.58 2.27 -18.71
CA LYS A 7 -0.24 0.86 -18.66
C LYS A 7 -1.50 0.13 -18.23
N PRO A 8 -1.98 -0.91 -18.94
CA PRO A 8 -3.22 -1.57 -18.60
C PRO A 8 -3.13 -1.99 -17.14
N ARG A 9 -3.95 -1.35 -16.28
CA ARG A 9 -4.03 -1.73 -14.88
C ARG A 9 -4.32 -3.22 -14.89
N MET A 10 -3.46 -4.02 -14.27
CA MET A 10 -3.79 -5.43 -14.07
C MET A 10 -5.20 -5.47 -13.48
N PRO A 11 -6.17 -6.08 -14.18
CA PRO A 11 -7.53 -6.12 -13.66
C PRO A 11 -7.46 -6.84 -12.33
N TYR A 12 -8.01 -6.20 -11.30
CA TYR A 12 -8.16 -6.86 -10.03
C TYR A 12 -9.00 -8.12 -10.22
N VAL A 13 -8.44 -9.27 -9.87
CA VAL A 13 -9.18 -10.54 -9.85
C VAL A 13 -9.57 -10.78 -8.39
N PRO A 14 -10.87 -10.72 -8.04
CA PRO A 14 -11.33 -10.98 -6.68
C PRO A 14 -10.90 -12.37 -6.19
N ASP A 15 -10.60 -12.48 -4.90
CA ASP A 15 -10.34 -13.77 -4.28
C ASP A 15 -11.67 -14.46 -3.92
N ASP A 16 -12.25 -15.10 -4.94
CA ASP A 16 -13.46 -15.92 -4.82
C ASP A 16 -13.27 -17.09 -3.83
N LEU A 17 -12.05 -17.55 -3.59
CA LEU A 17 -11.78 -18.70 -2.72
C LEU A 17 -12.03 -18.33 -1.25
N LEU A 18 -11.57 -17.15 -0.83
CA LEU A 18 -11.82 -16.66 0.54
C LEU A 18 -13.31 -16.42 0.77
N SER A 19 -13.99 -15.79 -0.18
CA SER A 19 -15.43 -15.54 -0.09
C SER A 19 -16.22 -16.85 0.05
N ARG A 20 -15.90 -17.85 -0.80
CA ARG A 20 -16.52 -19.18 -0.73
C ARG A 20 -16.20 -19.93 0.55
N HIS A 21 -14.96 -19.84 1.05
CA HIS A 21 -14.55 -20.48 2.31
C HIS A 21 -15.39 -20.00 3.51
N PHE A 22 -15.66 -18.70 3.60
CA PHE A 22 -16.49 -18.18 4.68
C PHE A 22 -17.99 -18.47 4.49
N GLN A 23 -18.48 -18.44 3.25
CA GLN A 23 -19.85 -18.85 2.93
C GLN A 23 -20.09 -20.34 3.26
N SER A 24 -19.14 -21.23 2.97
CA SER A 24 -19.26 -22.66 3.30
C SER A 24 -19.26 -22.93 4.81
N ASN A 25 -18.73 -22.01 5.61
CA ASN A 25 -18.81 -22.06 7.08
C ASN A 25 -20.15 -21.49 7.61
N GLY A 26 -21.11 -21.15 6.74
CA GLY A 26 -22.42 -20.62 7.11
C GLY A 26 -22.40 -19.18 7.61
N LEU A 27 -21.29 -18.46 7.44
CA LEU A 27 -21.14 -17.08 7.88
C LEU A 27 -21.33 -16.12 6.71
N ASP A 28 -22.36 -15.27 6.77
CA ASP A 28 -22.53 -14.17 5.82
C ASP A 28 -21.62 -12.98 6.16
N LEU A 29 -20.30 -13.23 6.20
CA LEU A 29 -19.29 -12.21 6.51
C LEU A 29 -19.10 -11.26 5.33
N THR A 30 -19.26 -11.75 4.10
CA THR A 30 -19.07 -10.93 2.91
C THR A 30 -20.05 -9.76 2.88
N SER A 31 -21.35 -10.03 3.05
CA SER A 31 -22.37 -8.97 3.01
C SER A 31 -22.19 -7.98 4.17
N LYS A 32 -21.88 -8.46 5.37
CA LYS A 32 -21.61 -7.61 6.55
C LYS A 32 -20.40 -6.70 6.36
N ILE A 33 -19.32 -7.21 5.77
CA ILE A 33 -18.13 -6.41 5.45
C ILE A 33 -18.46 -5.35 4.41
N GLU A 34 -19.17 -5.73 3.34
CA GLU A 34 -19.59 -4.78 2.30
C GLU A 34 -20.53 -3.69 2.85
N GLU A 35 -21.43 -4.04 3.77
CA GLU A 35 -22.28 -3.09 4.49
C GLU A 35 -21.44 -2.05 5.24
N HIS A 36 -20.52 -2.48 6.11
CA HIS A 36 -19.65 -1.56 6.84
C HIS A 36 -18.74 -0.70 5.94
N ILE A 37 -18.26 -1.26 4.83
CA ILE A 37 -17.49 -0.47 3.84
C ILE A 37 -18.38 0.61 3.22
N ASN A 38 -19.63 0.28 2.88
CA ASN A 38 -20.56 1.24 2.31
C ASN A 38 -21.00 2.33 3.29
N GLU A 39 -21.05 2.05 4.60
CA GLU A 39 -21.31 3.07 5.63
C GLU A 39 -20.26 4.20 5.62
N VAL A 40 -18.98 3.85 5.41
CA VAL A 40 -17.86 4.82 5.44
C VAL A 40 -17.47 5.36 4.07
N ALA A 41 -17.73 4.61 2.99
CA ALA A 41 -17.36 4.96 1.62
C ALA A 41 -18.43 4.50 0.60
N PRO A 42 -19.62 5.14 0.60
CA PRO A 42 -20.72 4.73 -0.29
C PRO A 42 -20.31 4.74 -1.77
N GLY A 43 -20.58 3.65 -2.49
CA GLY A 43 -20.35 3.56 -3.93
C GLY A 43 -18.87 3.57 -4.33
N THR A 44 -17.97 3.25 -3.41
CA THR A 44 -16.53 3.18 -3.71
C THR A 44 -16.21 2.18 -4.81
N ARG A 45 -15.39 2.60 -5.78
CA ARG A 45 -14.89 1.71 -6.85
C ARG A 45 -13.92 0.64 -6.34
N ASN A 46 -13.45 0.78 -5.10
CA ASN A 46 -12.50 -0.13 -4.48
C ASN A 46 -13.18 -1.16 -3.55
N LEU A 47 -14.51 -1.29 -3.58
CA LEU A 47 -15.26 -2.21 -2.73
C LEU A 47 -14.67 -3.64 -2.72
N PRO A 48 -14.34 -4.26 -3.87
CA PRO A 48 -13.76 -5.61 -3.88
C PRO A 48 -12.40 -5.69 -3.18
N LEU A 49 -11.58 -4.64 -3.27
CA LEU A 49 -10.26 -4.59 -2.63
C LEU A 49 -10.39 -4.49 -1.10
N TYR A 50 -11.28 -3.61 -0.61
CA TYR A 50 -11.51 -3.45 0.83
C TYR A 50 -12.12 -4.71 1.43
N ARG A 51 -13.07 -5.32 0.74
CA ARG A 51 -13.65 -6.60 1.17
C ARG A 51 -12.57 -7.67 1.31
N ASP A 52 -11.77 -7.89 0.28
CA ASP A 52 -10.81 -9.00 0.27
C ASP A 52 -9.67 -8.74 1.27
N MET A 53 -9.29 -7.48 1.51
CA MET A 53 -8.40 -7.10 2.62
C MET A 53 -8.98 -7.52 3.99
N MET A 54 -10.25 -7.23 4.25
CA MET A 54 -10.88 -7.61 5.52
C MET A 54 -11.06 -9.13 5.65
N LEU A 55 -11.49 -9.82 4.59
CA LEU A 55 -11.59 -11.29 4.57
C LEU A 55 -10.23 -11.96 4.82
N THR A 56 -9.14 -11.39 4.29
CA THR A 56 -7.78 -11.86 4.56
C THR A 56 -7.43 -11.77 6.05
N VAL A 57 -7.74 -10.63 6.70
CA VAL A 57 -7.51 -10.46 8.15
C VAL A 57 -8.37 -11.44 8.96
N LEU A 58 -9.63 -11.65 8.59
CA LEU A 58 -10.48 -12.64 9.24
C LEU A 58 -9.97 -14.06 9.06
N ARG A 59 -9.38 -14.37 7.90
CA ARG A 59 -8.76 -15.68 7.68
C ARG A 59 -7.54 -15.87 8.57
N MET A 60 -6.72 -14.84 8.75
CA MET A 60 -5.61 -14.88 9.71
C MET A 60 -6.09 -15.12 11.15
N ALA A 61 -7.23 -14.55 11.54
CA ALA A 61 -7.82 -14.81 12.85
C ALA A 61 -8.35 -16.25 12.96
N GLN A 62 -8.98 -16.78 11.91
CA GLN A 62 -9.46 -18.17 11.88
C GLN A 62 -8.33 -19.19 11.93
N ASP A 63 -7.21 -18.90 11.25
CA ASP A 63 -6.01 -19.75 11.23
C ASP A 63 -5.19 -19.70 12.54
N ASP A 64 -5.65 -18.95 13.56
CA ASP A 64 -4.94 -18.69 14.83
C ASP A 64 -3.45 -18.31 14.60
N ARG A 65 -3.22 -17.36 13.68
CA ARG A 65 -1.86 -16.92 13.33
C ARG A 65 -1.10 -16.47 14.58
N ASN A 66 0.18 -16.82 14.62
CA ASN A 66 1.02 -16.47 15.77
C ASN A 66 1.02 -14.95 16.02
N ARG A 67 1.20 -14.57 17.28
CA ARG A 67 1.13 -13.17 17.72
C ARG A 67 2.11 -12.25 16.98
N TRP A 68 3.28 -12.75 16.58
CA TRP A 68 4.29 -11.96 15.89
C TRP A 68 3.86 -11.60 14.47
N ASP A 69 3.33 -12.56 13.71
CA ASP A 69 2.82 -12.36 12.35
C ASP A 69 1.68 -11.33 12.34
N VAL A 70 0.77 -11.42 13.33
CA VAL A 70 -0.34 -10.47 13.48
C VAL A 70 0.19 -9.06 13.78
N LYS A 71 1.21 -8.92 14.65
CA LYS A 71 1.82 -7.63 14.98
C LYS A 71 2.54 -7.01 13.78
N ILE A 72 3.28 -7.81 13.01
CA ILE A 72 3.96 -7.34 11.79
C ILE A 72 2.92 -6.85 10.79
N THR A 73 1.88 -7.65 10.53
CA THR A 73 0.82 -7.29 9.57
C THR A 73 0.11 -6.00 9.97
N LEU A 74 -0.27 -5.86 11.26
CA LEU A 74 -0.89 -4.64 11.77
C LEU A 74 0.02 -3.42 11.60
N GLN A 75 1.32 -3.57 11.89
CA GLN A 75 2.27 -2.48 11.75
C GLN A 75 2.46 -2.09 10.28
N THR A 76 2.57 -3.07 9.37
CA THR A 76 2.67 -2.83 7.93
C THR A 76 1.46 -2.08 7.39
N LEU A 77 0.24 -2.47 7.76
CA LEU A 77 -0.98 -1.78 7.33
C LEU A 77 -0.99 -0.31 7.79
N ARG A 78 -0.61 -0.04 9.04
CA ARG A 78 -0.52 1.32 9.59
C ARG A 78 0.55 2.17 8.89
N GLU A 79 1.71 1.58 8.62
CA GLU A 79 2.82 2.27 7.94
C GLU A 79 2.46 2.60 6.49
N LEU A 80 1.80 1.68 5.77
CA LEU A 80 1.36 1.91 4.40
C LEU A 80 0.29 3.00 4.31
N ASP A 81 -0.76 2.97 5.16
CA ASP A 81 -1.76 4.05 5.20
C ASP A 81 -1.11 5.41 5.48
N LYS A 82 -0.22 5.47 6.47
CA LYS A 82 0.53 6.68 6.78
C LYS A 82 1.39 7.15 5.60
N ALA A 83 2.10 6.23 4.94
CA ALA A 83 2.94 6.55 3.79
C ALA A 83 2.11 7.08 2.62
N PHE A 84 0.97 6.45 2.30
CA PHE A 84 0.09 6.93 1.23
C PHE A 84 -0.44 8.33 1.51
N ARG A 85 -0.91 8.62 2.73
CA ARG A 85 -1.33 9.97 3.14
C ARG A 85 -0.21 11.00 3.01
N VAL A 86 0.99 10.63 3.44
CA VAL A 86 2.19 11.50 3.35
C VAL A 86 2.62 11.74 1.92
N LEU A 87 2.45 10.76 1.02
CA LEU A 87 2.84 10.86 -0.39
C LEU A 87 1.79 11.54 -1.26
N GLU A 88 0.52 11.54 -0.83
CA GLU A 88 -0.60 12.17 -1.53
C GLU A 88 -0.33 13.65 -1.85
N ARG A 89 0.22 14.40 -0.88
CA ARG A 89 0.60 15.82 -1.05
C ARG A 89 1.69 16.07 -2.11
N PHE A 90 2.34 15.00 -2.57
CA PHE A 90 3.37 15.05 -3.61
C PHE A 90 2.90 14.41 -4.93
N LYS A 91 1.60 14.10 -5.09
CA LYS A 91 1.05 13.70 -6.40
C LYS A 91 1.31 14.78 -7.46
N GLY A 92 1.49 14.35 -8.71
CA GLY A 92 1.83 15.24 -9.82
C GLY A 92 3.28 15.76 -9.82
N ARG A 93 4.03 15.63 -8.72
CA ARG A 93 5.43 16.05 -8.66
C ARG A 93 6.37 14.94 -9.14
N ARG A 94 7.35 15.31 -9.97
CA ARG A 94 8.45 14.42 -10.36
C ARG A 94 9.25 14.03 -9.12
N LYS A 95 9.59 12.74 -8.99
CA LYS A 95 10.29 12.18 -7.84
C LYS A 95 11.58 11.53 -8.33
N VAL A 96 12.65 11.73 -7.58
CA VAL A 96 13.92 11.05 -7.77
C VAL A 96 14.26 10.40 -6.44
N THR A 97 14.47 9.08 -6.44
CA THR A 97 14.97 8.35 -5.27
C THR A 97 16.45 8.10 -5.48
N VAL A 98 17.28 8.59 -4.56
CA VAL A 98 18.73 8.42 -4.61
C VAL A 98 19.12 7.32 -3.62
N PHE A 99 19.96 6.39 -4.06
CA PHE A 99 20.52 5.33 -3.22
C PHE A 99 22.03 5.53 -3.11
N GLY A 100 22.60 5.20 -1.95
CA GLY A 100 24.03 5.31 -1.68
C GLY A 100 24.42 4.52 -0.43
N SER A 101 25.71 4.29 -0.26
CA SER A 101 26.23 3.60 0.93
C SER A 101 26.01 4.46 2.18
N ALA A 102 25.34 3.89 3.19
CA ALA A 102 25.21 4.52 4.50
C ALA A 102 26.55 4.69 5.25
N ARG A 103 27.63 4.06 4.73
CA ARG A 103 28.96 4.02 5.37
C ARG A 103 29.94 5.01 4.77
N THR A 104 29.56 5.78 3.74
CA THR A 104 30.45 6.75 3.10
C THR A 104 30.67 7.95 4.04
N PRO A 105 31.93 8.21 4.48
CA PRO A 105 32.25 9.39 5.30
C PRO A 105 31.98 10.70 4.57
N GLN A 106 31.75 11.79 5.31
CA GLN A 106 31.44 13.10 4.70
C GLN A 106 32.61 13.67 3.89
N GLU A 107 33.84 13.31 4.27
CA GLU A 107 35.10 13.72 3.63
C GLU A 107 35.34 12.96 2.33
N HIS A 108 34.62 11.86 2.10
CA HIS A 108 34.81 11.04 0.92
C HIS A 108 34.30 11.77 -0.34
N PRO A 109 35.03 11.76 -1.47
CA PRO A 109 34.63 12.47 -2.69
C PRO A 109 33.22 12.14 -3.19
N LEU A 110 32.77 10.88 -3.02
CA LEU A 110 31.40 10.47 -3.36
C LEU A 110 30.31 11.21 -2.56
N TYR A 111 30.57 11.56 -1.30
CA TYR A 111 29.61 12.34 -0.51
C TYR A 111 29.44 13.74 -1.08
N ALA A 112 30.56 14.37 -1.48
CA ALA A 112 30.54 15.67 -2.15
C ALA A 112 29.76 15.61 -3.48
N GLN A 113 30.00 14.57 -4.30
CA GLN A 113 29.27 14.38 -5.56
C GLN A 113 27.76 14.19 -5.35
N ALA A 114 27.37 13.37 -4.35
CA ALA A 114 25.96 13.17 -4.01
C ALA A 114 25.27 14.47 -3.58
N ARG A 115 25.99 15.33 -2.83
CA ARG A 115 25.50 16.65 -2.42
C ARG A 115 25.33 17.61 -3.61
N GLU A 116 26.30 17.65 -4.52
CA GLU A 116 26.19 18.49 -5.72
C GLU A 116 25.08 17.99 -6.66
N LEU A 117 24.93 16.68 -6.83
CA LEU A 117 23.79 16.09 -7.54
C LEU A 117 22.47 16.55 -6.91
N ALA A 118 22.32 16.45 -5.59
CA ALA A 118 21.09 16.85 -4.90
C ALA A 118 20.76 18.35 -5.09
N LYS A 119 21.77 19.23 -5.14
CA LYS A 119 21.59 20.66 -5.45
C LYS A 119 21.20 20.92 -6.90
N SER A 120 21.72 20.12 -7.84
CA SER A 120 21.44 20.25 -9.26
C SER A 120 20.04 19.75 -9.65
N LEU A 121 19.42 18.92 -8.79
CA LEU A 121 18.05 18.49 -9.00
C LEU A 121 17.11 19.71 -8.96
N PRO A 122 16.26 19.90 -9.98
CA PRO A 122 15.42 21.08 -10.05
C PRO A 122 14.43 21.10 -8.88
N ALA A 123 14.60 22.08 -7.99
CA ALA A 123 13.60 22.44 -7.00
C ALA A 123 12.67 23.48 -7.62
N ARG A 124 11.66 23.10 -8.41
CA ARG A 124 10.57 24.04 -8.71
C ARG A 124 9.24 23.46 -9.17
N THR A 125 8.23 24.12 -8.59
CA THR A 125 6.78 24.27 -8.84
C THR A 125 5.92 23.01 -8.91
#